data_AF-A0AAU7K269-F1
#
_entry.id   AF-A0AAU7K269-F1
#
_cell.length_a   1.000
_cell.length_b   1.000
_cell.length_c   1.000
_cell.angle_alpha   90.00
_cell.angle_beta   90.00
_cell.angle_gamma   90.00
#
_symmetry.space_group_name_H-M   'P 1'
#
loop_
_entity.id
_entity.type
_entity.pdbx_description
1 polymer ?
#
loop_
_entity_poly.entity_id
_entity_poly.type
_entity_poly.pdbx_seq_one_letter_code
_entity_poly.pdbx_strand_id
1 'polypeptide(L)'
;MSNYISIQSLYQTDSAREGETLEQIRLKNNLEGQITGLWYYNETFFLYHLHNKDYHGAKLNAYRCGCIDEFLITRYNSKILDSGVKNLTYVLLSDNKRLIDRFADLAHSNYNWMVEQGYSTLLYCIQQIMKGDWERVKWSIEIMNTKNPKLQKGILSDILFFEGMIDKDESKMCLAIKQLLKDHKKRNRYMGISEQYVSIPALTYLKLAWLKGFEIQIDHPLIAKELLPYHPLDEYDGKYDFLNS
;
A
#
# COMPACT_ATOMS: atom_id res chain seq x y z
N MET A 1 26.18 12.06 -13.32
CA MET A 1 26.02 10.88 -12.45
C MET A 1 25.22 11.33 -11.24
N SER A 2 23.97 10.88 -11.10
CA SER A 2 23.15 11.26 -9.94
C SER A 2 23.66 10.49 -8.73
N ASN A 3 24.06 11.18 -7.67
CA ASN A 3 24.44 10.61 -6.38
C ASN A 3 23.20 9.99 -5.71
N TYR A 4 22.80 8.80 -6.16
CA TYR A 4 21.77 8.02 -5.47
C TYR A 4 22.41 7.35 -4.25
N ILE A 5 21.89 7.66 -3.07
CA ILE A 5 22.22 6.94 -1.84
C ILE A 5 21.75 5.49 -2.02
N SER A 6 22.63 4.51 -1.76
CA SER A 6 22.26 3.09 -1.88
C SER A 6 21.23 2.70 -0.82
N ILE A 7 20.40 1.69 -1.10
CA ILE A 7 19.43 1.17 -0.11
C ILE A 7 20.13 0.69 1.17
N GLN A 8 21.36 0.18 1.06
CA GLN A 8 22.18 -0.22 2.21
C GLN A 8 22.52 0.98 3.11
N SER A 9 22.91 2.11 2.51
CA SER A 9 23.27 3.32 3.26
C SER A 9 22.03 3.98 3.88
N LEU A 10 20.89 3.97 3.17
CA LEU A 10 19.62 4.43 3.72
C LEU A 10 19.15 3.56 4.88
N TYR A 11 19.21 2.23 4.74
CA TYR A 11 18.86 1.30 5.81
C TYR A 11 19.66 1.59 7.09
N GLN A 12 20.98 1.78 6.98
CA GLN A 12 21.83 2.10 8.13
C GLN A 12 21.45 3.44 8.77
N THR A 13 21.18 4.46 7.95
CA THR A 13 20.81 5.80 8.42
C THR A 13 19.44 5.78 9.12
N ASP A 14 18.44 5.14 8.52
CA ASP A 14 17.09 5.07 9.06
C ASP A 14 17.02 4.15 10.29
N SER A 15 17.86 3.11 10.38
CA SER A 15 17.98 2.27 11.59
C SER A 15 18.49 3.07 12.79
N ALA A 16 19.46 3.96 12.60
CA ALA A 16 19.94 4.82 13.67
C ALA A 16 18.87 5.84 14.10
N ARG A 17 18.20 6.47 13.13
CA ARG A 17 17.12 7.45 13.37
C ARG A 17 15.88 6.85 14.03
N GLU A 18 15.57 5.60 13.72
CA GLU A 18 14.45 4.89 14.35
C GLU A 18 14.64 4.84 15.87
N GLY A 19 15.84 4.50 16.35
CA GLY A 19 16.15 4.47 17.78
C GLY A 19 15.95 5.83 18.46
N GLU A 20 16.47 6.90 17.85
CA GLU A 20 16.28 8.27 18.34
C GLU A 20 14.79 8.66 18.37
N THR A 21 14.05 8.29 17.32
CA THR A 21 12.62 8.60 17.20
C THR A 21 11.80 7.89 18.27
N LEU A 22 12.11 6.63 18.58
CA LEU A 22 11.43 5.88 19.64
C LEU A 22 11.66 6.50 21.02
N GLU A 23 12.87 6.99 21.30
CA GLU A 23 13.15 7.73 22.53
C GLU A 23 12.36 9.04 22.62
N GLN A 24 12.22 9.77 21.51
CA GLN A 24 11.41 10.98 21.50
C GLN A 24 9.91 10.71 21.70
N ILE A 25 9.39 9.62 21.13
CA ILE A 25 8.00 9.16 21.33
C ILE A 25 7.75 8.86 22.80
N ARG A 26 8.69 8.17 23.47
CA ARG A 26 8.63 7.89 24.92
C ARG A 26 8.57 9.16 25.75
N LEU A 27 9.28 10.21 25.33
CA LEU A 27 9.28 11.53 25.98
C LEU A 27 8.06 12.41 25.63
N LYS A 28 7.07 11.89 24.87
CA LYS A 28 5.78 12.50 24.53
C LYS A 28 5.85 13.85 23.80
N ASN A 29 6.92 14.12 23.05
CA ASN A 29 7.02 15.32 22.21
C ASN A 29 6.54 15.02 20.78
N ASN A 30 5.54 15.74 20.27
CA ASN A 30 5.08 15.69 18.87
C ASN A 30 4.94 14.27 18.27
N LEU A 31 4.05 13.47 18.87
CA LEU A 31 3.89 12.05 18.58
C LEU A 31 3.51 11.75 17.11
N GLU A 32 2.60 12.51 16.50
CA GLU A 32 2.09 12.19 15.16
C GLU A 32 3.19 12.26 14.08
N GLY A 33 4.00 13.33 14.10
CA GLY A 33 5.09 13.50 13.13
C GLY A 33 6.18 12.44 13.28
N GLN A 34 6.53 12.07 14.51
CA GLN A 34 7.51 11.02 14.78
C GLN A 34 7.01 9.64 14.36
N ILE A 35 5.75 9.32 14.66
CA ILE A 35 5.13 8.05 14.25
C ILE A 35 5.03 7.97 12.73
N THR A 36 4.72 9.09 12.07
CA THR A 36 4.79 9.19 10.60
C THR A 36 6.22 8.94 10.10
N GLY A 37 7.24 9.44 10.80
CA GLY A 37 8.65 9.13 10.50
C GLY A 37 8.97 7.64 10.56
N LEU A 38 8.47 6.93 11.59
CA LEU A 38 8.63 5.48 11.71
C LEU A 38 8.04 4.73 10.50
N TRP A 39 6.97 5.23 9.90
CA TRP A 39 6.39 4.62 8.70
C TRP A 39 7.39 4.64 7.53
N TYR A 40 8.06 5.76 7.31
CA TYR A 40 9.07 5.90 6.24
C TYR A 40 10.30 5.04 6.50
N TYR A 41 10.73 4.89 7.77
CA TYR A 41 11.82 3.96 8.09
C TYR A 41 11.44 2.52 7.77
N ASN A 42 10.22 2.10 8.11
CA ASN A 42 9.75 0.75 7.77
C ASN A 42 9.61 0.54 6.26
N GLU A 43 9.25 1.56 5.48
CA GLU A 43 9.32 1.49 4.02
C GLU A 43 10.76 1.23 3.54
N THR A 44 11.74 2.01 4.02
CA THR A 44 13.16 1.80 3.68
C THR A 44 13.60 0.38 4.02
N PHE A 45 13.23 -0.10 5.21
CA PHE A 45 13.57 -1.44 5.67
C PHE A 45 12.89 -2.53 4.84
N PHE A 46 11.61 -2.35 4.46
CA PHE A 46 10.91 -3.24 3.54
C PHE A 46 11.69 -3.39 2.23
N LEU A 47 12.08 -2.28 1.63
CA LEU A 47 12.82 -2.28 0.36
C LEU A 47 14.22 -2.89 0.51
N TYR A 48 14.88 -2.65 1.63
CA TYR A 48 16.15 -3.28 1.96
C TYR A 48 16.03 -4.81 2.03
N HIS A 49 15.07 -5.31 2.80
CA HIS A 49 14.83 -6.75 2.93
C HIS A 49 14.44 -7.37 1.59
N LEU A 50 13.57 -6.70 0.83
CA LEU A 50 13.19 -7.12 -0.51
C LEU A 50 14.40 -7.22 -1.46
N HIS A 51 15.27 -6.20 -1.48
CA HIS A 51 16.48 -6.19 -2.30
C HIS A 51 17.42 -7.35 -1.97
N ASN A 52 17.51 -7.72 -0.70
CA ASN A 52 18.31 -8.84 -0.21
C ASN A 52 17.59 -10.20 -0.25
N LYS A 53 16.38 -10.26 -0.84
CA LYS A 53 15.54 -11.46 -0.91
C LYS A 53 15.17 -12.05 0.46
N ASP A 54 15.17 -11.20 1.49
CA ASP A 54 14.64 -11.52 2.81
C ASP A 54 13.14 -11.19 2.84
N TYR A 55 12.33 -12.13 2.35
CA TYR A 55 10.89 -11.93 2.28
C TYR A 55 10.21 -11.94 3.64
N HIS A 56 10.81 -12.59 4.64
CA HIS A 56 10.31 -12.58 6.01
C HIS A 56 10.42 -11.16 6.60
N GLY A 57 11.63 -10.57 6.56
CA GLY A 57 11.86 -9.19 6.99
C GLY A 57 11.01 -8.19 6.23
N ALA A 58 10.86 -8.37 4.90
CA ALA A 58 9.99 -7.53 4.09
C ALA A 58 8.53 -7.57 4.60
N LYS A 59 7.94 -8.75 4.78
CA LYS A 59 6.55 -8.88 5.27
C LYS A 59 6.36 -8.26 6.65
N LEU A 60 7.33 -8.43 7.55
CA LEU A 60 7.27 -7.86 8.89
C LEU A 60 7.27 -6.32 8.86
N ASN A 61 8.09 -5.73 8.00
CA ASN A 61 8.13 -4.29 7.84
C ASN A 61 6.90 -3.74 7.12
N ALA A 62 6.34 -4.48 6.15
CA ALA A 62 5.07 -4.15 5.52
C ALA A 62 3.90 -4.18 6.52
N TYR A 63 3.88 -5.16 7.43
CA TYR A 63 2.95 -5.23 8.56
C TYR A 63 3.04 -3.99 9.45
N ARG A 64 4.25 -3.60 9.86
CA ARG A 64 4.46 -2.41 10.70
C ARG A 64 4.00 -1.12 10.03
N CYS A 65 4.26 -0.94 8.73
CA CYS A 65 3.70 0.19 7.97
C CYS A 65 2.18 0.24 8.10
N GLY A 66 1.49 -0.88 7.87
CA GLY A 66 0.02 -0.94 7.97
C GLY A 66 -0.51 -0.71 9.39
N CYS A 67 0.16 -1.20 10.43
CA CYS A 67 -0.22 -0.90 11.82
C CYS A 67 -0.01 0.58 12.17
N ILE A 68 1.07 1.20 11.69
CA ILE A 68 1.29 2.65 11.87
C ILE A 68 0.19 3.44 11.16
N ASP A 69 -0.18 3.07 9.93
CA ASP A 69 -1.27 3.72 9.20
C ASP A 69 -2.60 3.62 9.95
N GLU A 70 -2.94 2.42 10.44
CA GLU A 70 -4.12 2.18 11.27
C GLU A 70 -4.12 3.07 12.53
N PHE A 71 -3.00 3.14 13.23
CA PHE A 71 -2.85 3.98 14.41
C PHE A 71 -3.00 5.47 14.08
N LEU A 72 -2.36 5.96 13.02
CA LEU A 72 -2.45 7.36 12.61
C LEU A 72 -3.88 7.76 12.19
N ILE A 73 -4.59 6.89 11.48
CA ILE A 73 -5.97 7.15 11.07
C ILE A 73 -6.89 7.15 12.30
N THR A 74 -6.80 6.14 13.17
CA THR A 74 -7.71 6.00 14.32
C THR A 74 -7.43 7.03 15.42
N ARG A 75 -6.15 7.31 15.71
CA ARG A 75 -5.74 8.18 16.83
C ARG A 75 -5.70 9.66 16.48
N TYR A 76 -5.27 9.98 15.25
CA TYR A 76 -5.03 11.36 14.79
C TYR A 76 -5.94 11.79 13.65
N ASN A 77 -6.86 10.93 13.20
CA ASN A 77 -7.75 11.22 12.08
C ASN A 77 -6.97 11.57 10.79
N SER A 78 -5.81 10.93 10.61
CA SER A 78 -4.95 11.15 9.46
C SER A 78 -5.66 10.80 8.15
N LYS A 79 -5.40 11.58 7.10
CA LYS A 79 -6.03 11.47 5.77
C LYS A 79 -5.24 10.57 4.82
N ILE A 80 -4.58 9.55 5.35
CA ILE A 80 -3.76 8.61 4.57
C ILE A 80 -4.57 7.96 3.44
N LEU A 81 -5.85 7.70 3.68
CA LEU A 81 -6.76 7.10 2.69
C LEU A 81 -7.12 8.01 1.50
N ASP A 82 -6.65 9.26 1.50
CA ASP A 82 -6.82 10.21 0.39
C ASP A 82 -5.59 10.26 -0.54
N SER A 83 -4.48 9.60 -0.18
CA SER A 83 -3.15 9.86 -0.77
C SER A 83 -2.61 8.77 -1.73
N GLY A 84 -3.46 7.88 -2.22
CA GLY A 84 -3.10 6.87 -3.23
C GLY A 84 -2.68 5.51 -2.64
N VAL A 85 -2.41 4.53 -3.52
CA VAL A 85 -2.45 3.09 -3.17
C VAL A 85 -1.26 2.57 -2.36
N LYS A 86 -0.27 3.43 -2.05
CA LYS A 86 1.01 3.05 -1.44
C LYS A 86 0.83 2.39 -0.07
N ASN A 87 0.14 3.06 0.84
CA ASN A 87 -0.10 2.57 2.21
C ASN A 87 -0.80 1.20 2.20
N LEU A 88 -1.85 1.08 1.39
CA LEU A 88 -2.59 -0.18 1.23
C LEU A 88 -1.73 -1.29 0.62
N THR A 89 -0.74 -0.98 -0.21
CA THR A 89 0.18 -1.98 -0.77
C THR A 89 0.93 -2.72 0.34
N TYR A 90 1.46 -2.01 1.33
CA TYR A 90 2.17 -2.66 2.44
C TYR A 90 1.24 -3.50 3.31
N VAL A 91 0.00 -3.04 3.53
CA VAL A 91 -1.04 -3.83 4.22
C VAL A 91 -1.25 -5.17 3.51
N LEU A 92 -1.46 -5.18 2.19
CA LEU A 92 -1.68 -6.41 1.43
C LEU A 92 -0.43 -7.31 1.39
N LEU A 93 0.76 -6.73 1.24
CA LEU A 93 2.01 -7.47 1.17
C LEU A 93 2.45 -8.08 2.51
N SER A 94 1.86 -7.63 3.63
CA SER A 94 2.12 -8.21 4.95
C SER A 94 1.62 -9.64 5.12
N ASP A 95 0.63 -10.07 4.31
CA ASP A 95 -0.15 -11.29 4.49
C ASP A 95 -0.86 -11.44 5.85
N ASN A 96 -0.90 -10.38 6.66
CA ASN A 96 -1.59 -10.42 7.94
C ASN A 96 -3.10 -10.23 7.72
N LYS A 97 -3.87 -11.34 7.74
CA LYS A 97 -5.32 -11.32 7.47
C LYS A 97 -6.07 -10.38 8.40
N ARG A 98 -5.71 -10.36 9.69
CA ARG A 98 -6.37 -9.50 10.69
C ARG A 98 -6.15 -8.02 10.37
N LEU A 99 -4.95 -7.62 10.00
CA LEU A 99 -4.65 -6.25 9.59
C LEU A 99 -5.36 -5.89 8.29
N ILE A 100 -5.34 -6.77 7.29
CA ILE A 100 -6.08 -6.59 6.02
C ILE A 100 -7.56 -6.34 6.30
N ASP A 101 -8.18 -7.13 7.18
CA ASP A 101 -9.61 -6.99 7.52
C ASP A 101 -9.91 -5.66 8.21
N ARG A 102 -9.14 -5.27 9.23
CA ARG A 102 -9.34 -3.98 9.91
C ARG A 102 -9.11 -2.80 8.98
N PHE A 103 -8.08 -2.88 8.12
CA PHE A 103 -7.78 -1.82 7.17
C PHE A 103 -8.87 -1.68 6.09
N ALA A 104 -9.57 -2.76 5.74
CA ALA A 104 -10.70 -2.70 4.82
C ALA A 104 -11.85 -1.83 5.37
N ASP A 105 -12.06 -1.82 6.69
CA ASP A 105 -13.10 -1.03 7.35
C ASP A 105 -12.64 0.37 7.81
N LEU A 106 -11.37 0.69 7.63
CA LEU A 106 -10.77 1.90 8.15
C LEU A 106 -11.27 3.15 7.42
N ALA A 107 -11.55 4.21 8.18
CA ALA A 107 -12.00 5.50 7.68
C ALA A 107 -11.59 6.63 8.63
N HIS A 108 -11.20 7.78 8.08
CA HIS A 108 -11.13 9.04 8.84
C HIS A 108 -12.46 9.80 8.70
N SER A 109 -12.65 10.84 9.50
CA SER A 109 -13.93 11.53 9.69
C SER A 109 -14.57 12.10 8.41
N ASN A 110 -13.76 12.45 7.42
CA ASN A 110 -14.23 13.01 6.14
C ASN A 110 -14.21 12.00 4.98
N TYR A 111 -13.90 10.73 5.25
CA TYR A 111 -13.58 9.76 4.21
C TYR A 111 -14.75 9.50 3.27
N ASN A 112 -15.95 9.26 3.82
CA ASN A 112 -17.15 9.01 3.01
C ASN A 112 -17.45 10.18 2.04
N TRP A 113 -17.34 11.42 2.51
CA TRP A 113 -17.53 12.59 1.65
C TRP A 113 -16.48 12.62 0.53
N MET A 114 -15.20 12.38 0.86
CA MET A 114 -14.12 12.33 -0.13
C MET A 114 -14.35 11.26 -1.20
N VAL A 115 -14.88 10.09 -0.81
CA VAL A 115 -15.26 9.00 -1.71
C VAL A 115 -16.40 9.42 -2.62
N GLU A 116 -17.47 10.02 -2.08
CA GLU A 116 -18.62 10.47 -2.89
C GLU A 116 -18.25 11.58 -3.89
N GLN A 117 -17.25 12.39 -3.57
CA GLN A 117 -16.73 13.43 -4.46
C GLN A 117 -15.72 12.93 -5.51
N GLY A 118 -15.35 11.66 -5.49
CA GLY A 118 -14.40 11.09 -6.46
C GLY A 118 -12.92 11.24 -6.09
N TYR A 119 -12.58 11.76 -4.90
CA TYR A 119 -11.18 11.99 -4.51
C TYR A 119 -10.51 10.73 -3.95
N SER A 120 -11.21 10.00 -3.08
CA SER A 120 -10.65 8.82 -2.37
C SER A 120 -11.27 7.50 -2.81
N THR A 121 -12.10 7.55 -3.85
CA THR A 121 -12.86 6.43 -4.39
C THR A 121 -11.98 5.29 -4.87
N LEU A 122 -10.77 5.58 -5.37
CA LEU A 122 -9.82 4.55 -5.77
C LEU A 122 -9.45 3.63 -4.60
N LEU A 123 -9.12 4.21 -3.44
CA LEU A 123 -8.74 3.43 -2.25
C LEU A 123 -9.94 2.73 -1.66
N TYR A 124 -11.09 3.41 -1.63
CA TYR A 124 -12.33 2.82 -1.19
C TYR A 124 -12.68 1.59 -2.02
N CYS A 125 -12.56 1.67 -3.35
CA CYS A 125 -12.78 0.55 -4.26
C CYS A 125 -11.92 -0.65 -3.89
N ILE A 126 -10.64 -0.45 -3.60
CA ILE A 126 -9.74 -1.52 -3.18
C ILE A 126 -10.17 -2.12 -1.82
N GLN A 127 -10.56 -1.29 -0.85
CA GLN A 127 -11.14 -1.76 0.42
C GLN A 127 -12.40 -2.62 0.18
N GLN A 128 -13.25 -2.27 -0.79
CA GLN A 128 -14.45 -3.07 -1.11
C GLN A 128 -14.08 -4.41 -1.77
N ILE A 129 -13.06 -4.43 -2.62
CA ILE A 129 -12.51 -5.68 -3.15
C ILE A 129 -11.98 -6.55 -2.01
N MET A 130 -11.25 -5.97 -1.04
CA MET A 130 -10.78 -6.71 0.15
C MET A 130 -11.94 -7.37 0.89
N LYS A 131 -13.06 -6.66 1.08
CA LYS A 131 -14.31 -7.19 1.68
C LYS A 131 -15.07 -8.18 0.81
N GLY A 132 -14.87 -8.13 -0.51
CA GLY A 132 -15.71 -8.85 -1.47
C GLY A 132 -17.09 -8.21 -1.69
N ASP A 133 -17.24 -6.92 -1.38
CA ASP A 133 -18.47 -6.16 -1.64
C ASP A 133 -18.49 -5.65 -3.08
N TRP A 134 -18.84 -6.54 -4.02
CA TRP A 134 -18.81 -6.26 -5.45
C TRP A 134 -19.82 -5.20 -5.90
N GLU A 135 -20.92 -5.01 -5.17
CA GLU A 135 -21.88 -3.95 -5.46
C GLU A 135 -21.27 -2.57 -5.16
N ARG A 136 -20.52 -2.46 -4.06
CA ARG A 136 -19.77 -1.23 -3.77
C ARG A 136 -18.58 -1.02 -4.71
N VAL A 137 -17.97 -2.08 -5.24
CA VAL A 137 -16.95 -1.96 -6.31
C VAL A 137 -17.57 -1.34 -7.57
N LYS A 138 -18.72 -1.84 -8.03
CA LYS A 138 -19.44 -1.26 -9.19
C LYS A 138 -19.79 0.21 -8.97
N TRP A 139 -20.36 0.54 -7.81
CA TRP A 139 -20.66 1.93 -7.43
C TRP A 139 -19.42 2.82 -7.42
N SER A 140 -18.28 2.30 -6.94
CA SER A 140 -17.01 3.03 -6.96
C SER A 140 -16.55 3.34 -8.38
N ILE A 141 -16.70 2.38 -9.31
CA ILE A 141 -16.39 2.57 -10.74
C ILE A 141 -17.28 3.65 -11.35
N GLU A 142 -18.58 3.65 -11.05
CA GLU A 142 -19.50 4.71 -11.51
C GLU A 142 -19.08 6.10 -11.02
N ILE A 143 -18.68 6.22 -9.76
CA ILE A 143 -18.12 7.48 -9.24
C ILE A 143 -16.85 7.86 -9.98
N MET A 144 -15.89 6.95 -10.14
CA MET A 144 -14.64 7.24 -10.85
C MET A 144 -14.86 7.65 -12.32
N ASN A 145 -15.93 7.14 -12.95
CA ASN A 145 -16.30 7.48 -14.32
C ASN A 145 -17.05 8.81 -14.47
N THR A 146 -17.74 9.25 -13.42
CA THR A 146 -18.61 10.45 -13.48
C THR A 146 -18.05 11.64 -12.73
N LYS A 147 -17.25 11.40 -11.70
CA LYS A 147 -16.68 12.43 -10.83
C LYS A 147 -15.22 12.67 -11.19
N ASN A 148 -14.90 13.95 -11.38
CA ASN A 148 -13.55 14.46 -11.60
C ASN A 148 -12.80 13.87 -12.84
N PRO A 149 -13.16 14.29 -14.06
CA PRO A 149 -12.58 13.80 -15.31
C PRO A 149 -11.05 13.96 -15.43
N LYS A 150 -10.46 14.90 -14.67
CA LYS A 150 -9.00 15.08 -14.62
C LYS A 150 -8.32 13.92 -13.89
N LEU A 151 -8.89 13.47 -12.77
CA LEU A 151 -8.41 12.31 -12.03
C LEU A 151 -8.67 11.03 -12.82
N GLN A 152 -9.83 10.91 -13.46
CA GLN A 152 -10.20 9.74 -14.29
C GLN A 152 -9.11 9.35 -15.29
N LYS A 153 -8.55 10.31 -16.04
CA LYS A 153 -7.45 10.05 -17.00
C LYS A 153 -6.23 9.41 -16.36
N GLY A 154 -5.99 9.70 -15.09
CA GLY A 154 -4.88 9.14 -14.33
C GLY A 154 -5.13 7.70 -13.86
N ILE A 155 -6.39 7.24 -13.83
CA ILE A 155 -6.80 5.98 -13.20
C ILE A 155 -7.49 4.99 -14.15
N LEU A 156 -7.40 5.18 -15.46
CA LEU A 156 -8.06 4.32 -16.45
C LEU A 156 -7.61 2.84 -16.34
N SER A 157 -6.32 2.59 -16.13
CA SER A 157 -5.83 1.22 -15.92
C SER A 157 -6.35 0.62 -14.62
N ASP A 158 -6.58 1.42 -13.58
CA ASP A 158 -7.16 0.98 -12.32
C ASP A 158 -8.63 0.56 -12.51
N ILE A 159 -9.41 1.39 -13.21
CA ILE A 159 -10.80 1.07 -13.57
C ILE A 159 -10.86 -0.22 -14.39
N LEU A 160 -10.01 -0.35 -15.41
CA LEU A 160 -9.92 -1.55 -16.25
C LEU A 160 -9.60 -2.81 -15.41
N PHE A 161 -8.71 -2.69 -14.42
CA PHE A 161 -8.42 -3.78 -13.51
C PHE A 161 -9.65 -4.16 -12.67
N PHE A 162 -10.35 -3.18 -12.09
CA PHE A 162 -11.54 -3.44 -11.26
C PHE A 162 -12.70 -4.04 -12.07
N GLU A 163 -12.91 -3.60 -13.30
CA GLU A 163 -13.86 -4.23 -14.22
C GLU A 163 -13.47 -5.69 -14.48
N GLY A 164 -12.17 -5.98 -14.68
CA GLY A 164 -11.66 -7.35 -14.82
C GLY A 164 -11.93 -8.22 -13.59
N MET A 165 -11.82 -7.65 -12.38
CA MET A 165 -12.16 -8.35 -11.14
C MET A 165 -13.65 -8.70 -11.06
N ILE A 166 -14.54 -7.77 -11.45
CA ILE A 166 -15.99 -8.00 -11.47
C ILE A 166 -16.35 -9.08 -12.49
N ASP A 167 -15.80 -8.96 -13.70
CA ASP A 167 -16.09 -9.86 -14.83
C ASP A 167 -15.37 -11.21 -14.69
N LYS A 168 -14.45 -11.34 -13.73
CA LYS A 168 -13.50 -12.46 -13.58
C LYS A 168 -12.65 -12.66 -14.86
N ASP A 169 -12.33 -11.58 -15.55
CA ASP A 169 -11.56 -11.56 -16.79
C ASP A 169 -10.06 -11.34 -16.49
N GLU A 170 -9.33 -12.44 -16.37
CA GLU A 170 -7.87 -12.43 -16.17
C GLU A 170 -7.10 -11.74 -17.29
N SER A 171 -7.62 -11.76 -18.53
CA SER A 171 -6.97 -11.08 -19.66
C SER A 171 -7.08 -9.57 -19.51
N LYS A 172 -8.25 -9.07 -19.10
CA LYS A 172 -8.49 -7.65 -18.80
C LYS A 172 -7.64 -7.18 -17.62
N MET A 173 -7.57 -7.98 -16.55
CA MET A 173 -6.69 -7.70 -15.40
C MET A 173 -5.21 -7.64 -15.81
N CYS A 174 -4.73 -8.62 -16.58
CA CYS A 174 -3.35 -8.68 -17.07
C CYS A 174 -3.01 -7.48 -17.97
N LEU A 175 -3.94 -7.06 -18.85
CA LEU A 175 -3.78 -5.87 -19.67
C LEU A 175 -3.63 -4.61 -18.82
N ALA A 176 -4.49 -4.43 -17.82
CA ALA A 176 -4.42 -3.30 -16.89
C ALA A 176 -3.08 -3.23 -16.15
N ILE A 177 -2.60 -4.37 -15.62
CA ILE A 177 -1.33 -4.44 -14.91
C ILE A 177 -0.14 -4.11 -15.84
N LYS A 178 -0.15 -4.61 -17.09
CA LYS A 178 0.88 -4.28 -18.09
C LYS A 178 0.91 -2.78 -18.42
N GLN A 179 -0.25 -2.12 -18.45
CA GLN A 179 -0.31 -0.66 -18.64
C GLN A 179 0.28 0.09 -17.45
N LEU A 180 -0.01 -0.33 -16.21
CA LEU A 180 0.58 0.26 -15.01
C LEU A 180 2.10 0.11 -14.97
N LEU A 181 2.62 -1.04 -15.39
CA LEU A 181 4.06 -1.27 -15.52
C LEU A 181 4.70 -0.35 -16.57
N LYS A 182 4.04 -0.13 -17.71
CA LYS A 182 4.51 0.83 -18.73
C LYS A 182 4.56 2.26 -18.18
N ASP A 183 3.57 2.64 -17.38
CA ASP A 183 3.44 3.99 -16.79
C ASP A 183 4.13 4.13 -15.42
N HIS A 184 4.93 3.14 -15.01
CA HIS A 184 5.54 3.02 -13.68
C HIS A 184 6.18 4.34 -13.19
N LYS A 185 7.05 4.95 -13.99
CA LYS A 185 7.75 6.20 -13.59
C LYS A 185 6.77 7.34 -13.29
N LYS A 186 5.67 7.43 -14.03
CA LYS A 186 4.65 8.45 -13.82
C LYS A 186 3.83 8.14 -12.58
N ARG A 187 3.45 6.86 -12.40
CA ARG A 187 2.61 6.42 -11.29
C ARG A 187 3.34 6.41 -9.95
N ASN A 188 4.66 6.26 -9.96
CA ASN A 188 5.47 6.18 -8.74
C ASN A 188 6.26 7.45 -8.41
N ARG A 189 6.14 8.53 -9.21
CA ARG A 189 6.92 9.77 -9.07
C ARG A 189 6.97 10.36 -7.65
N TYR A 190 5.91 10.16 -6.88
CA TYR A 190 5.77 10.69 -5.51
C TYR A 190 5.86 9.60 -4.44
N MET A 191 6.31 8.40 -4.80
CA MET A 191 6.40 7.24 -3.91
C MET A 191 7.76 7.16 -3.20
N GLY A 192 8.61 8.18 -3.36
CA GLY A 192 9.94 8.21 -2.75
C GLY A 192 10.83 7.11 -3.32
N ILE A 193 11.61 6.46 -2.45
CA ILE A 193 12.57 5.44 -2.88
C ILE A 193 11.92 4.21 -3.54
N SER A 194 10.66 3.90 -3.21
CA SER A 194 9.93 2.77 -3.80
C SER A 194 9.87 2.81 -5.33
N GLU A 195 9.91 3.98 -5.96
CA GLU A 195 9.89 4.13 -7.41
C GLU A 195 11.05 3.41 -8.13
N GLN A 196 12.15 3.12 -7.42
CA GLN A 196 13.33 2.48 -7.99
C GLN A 196 13.28 0.95 -7.92
N TYR A 197 12.47 0.39 -7.03
CA TYR A 197 12.51 -1.04 -6.67
C TYR A 197 11.25 -1.79 -7.10
N VAL A 198 10.08 -1.16 -6.98
CA VAL A 198 8.80 -1.85 -7.24
C VAL A 198 7.80 -0.94 -7.93
N SER A 199 6.98 -1.50 -8.79
CA SER A 199 5.81 -0.80 -9.31
C SER A 199 4.65 -0.95 -8.34
N ILE A 200 4.57 -0.03 -7.37
CA ILE A 200 3.55 0.01 -6.31
C ILE A 200 2.15 -0.36 -6.83
N PRO A 201 1.50 0.37 -7.78
CA PRO A 201 0.14 0.02 -8.19
C PRO A 201 0.01 -1.35 -8.85
N ALA A 202 0.98 -1.73 -9.70
CA ALA A 202 0.96 -3.03 -10.36
C ALA A 202 1.10 -4.18 -9.35
N LEU A 203 1.96 -4.00 -8.35
CA LEU A 203 2.16 -4.95 -7.25
C LEU A 203 0.94 -5.02 -6.34
N THR A 204 0.28 -3.89 -6.03
CA THR A 204 -0.98 -3.86 -5.28
C THR A 204 -2.03 -4.73 -5.94
N TYR A 205 -2.23 -4.55 -7.25
CA TYR A 205 -3.30 -5.21 -7.99
C TYR A 205 -3.02 -6.68 -8.26
N LEU A 206 -1.77 -7.04 -8.55
CA LEU A 206 -1.39 -8.46 -8.58
C LEU A 206 -1.63 -9.13 -7.22
N LYS A 207 -1.19 -8.52 -6.12
CA LYS A 207 -1.42 -9.08 -4.78
C LYS A 207 -2.91 -9.22 -4.47
N LEU A 208 -3.70 -8.21 -4.80
CA LEU A 208 -5.15 -8.20 -4.61
C LEU A 208 -5.84 -9.31 -5.42
N ALA A 209 -5.43 -9.50 -6.68
CA ALA A 209 -5.94 -10.58 -7.55
C ALA A 209 -5.65 -11.96 -6.95
N TRP A 210 -4.42 -12.18 -6.50
CA TRP A 210 -4.00 -13.43 -5.84
C TRP A 210 -4.81 -13.71 -4.56
N LEU A 211 -5.03 -12.69 -3.72
CA LEU A 211 -5.88 -12.80 -2.53
C LEU A 211 -7.36 -13.12 -2.86
N LYS A 212 -7.75 -12.99 -4.13
CA LYS A 212 -9.09 -13.33 -4.63
C LYS A 212 -9.10 -14.57 -5.54
N GLY A 213 -8.00 -15.32 -5.57
CA GLY A 213 -7.88 -16.59 -6.30
C GLY A 213 -7.47 -16.46 -7.77
N PHE A 214 -7.09 -15.28 -8.23
CA PHE A 214 -6.57 -15.05 -9.58
C PHE A 214 -5.04 -14.99 -9.54
N GLU A 215 -4.39 -16.13 -9.78
CA GLU A 215 -2.92 -16.28 -9.72
C GLU A 215 -2.23 -15.80 -11.00
N ILE A 216 -2.50 -14.55 -11.39
CA ILE A 216 -1.93 -13.93 -12.60
C ILE A 216 -0.41 -13.88 -12.49
N GLN A 217 0.27 -14.46 -13.48
CA GLN A 217 1.73 -14.51 -13.56
C GLN A 217 2.24 -13.43 -14.51
N ILE A 218 3.12 -12.54 -14.01
CA ILE A 218 3.80 -11.52 -14.81
C ILE A 218 5.28 -11.52 -14.44
N ASP A 219 6.13 -11.85 -15.42
CA ASP A 219 7.57 -11.76 -15.27
C ASP A 219 8.04 -10.34 -15.62
N HIS A 220 8.38 -9.56 -14.59
CA HIS A 220 8.84 -8.19 -14.75
C HIS A 220 9.74 -7.78 -13.58
N PRO A 221 10.87 -7.09 -13.81
CA PRO A 221 11.85 -6.77 -12.75
C PRO A 221 11.31 -5.88 -11.63
N LEU A 222 10.21 -5.15 -11.87
CA LEU A 222 9.55 -4.29 -10.88
C LEU A 222 8.44 -5.02 -10.08
N ILE A 223 8.25 -6.31 -10.31
CA ILE A 223 7.28 -7.14 -9.59
C ILE A 223 8.03 -8.13 -8.71
N ALA A 224 7.87 -7.97 -7.39
CA ALA A 224 8.35 -8.93 -6.41
C ALA A 224 7.43 -10.15 -6.35
N LYS A 225 7.57 -11.06 -7.33
CA LYS A 225 6.67 -12.22 -7.50
C LYS A 225 6.61 -13.13 -6.27
N GLU A 226 7.69 -13.20 -5.50
CA GLU A 226 7.77 -14.02 -4.28
C GLU A 226 6.86 -13.51 -3.16
N LEU A 227 6.40 -12.24 -3.24
CA LEU A 227 5.43 -11.68 -2.30
C LEU A 227 3.97 -11.85 -2.75
N LEU A 228 3.70 -12.38 -3.95
CA LEU A 228 2.33 -12.54 -4.46
C LEU A 228 1.55 -13.67 -3.76
N PRO A 229 2.10 -14.89 -3.59
CA PRO A 229 1.41 -15.95 -2.85
C PRO A 229 1.03 -15.49 -1.45
N TYR A 230 -0.15 -15.91 -0.98
CA TYR A 230 -0.58 -15.67 0.39
C TYR A 230 0.11 -16.64 1.34
N HIS A 231 1.18 -16.17 1.99
CA HIS A 231 1.96 -16.96 2.96
C HIS A 231 2.17 -16.11 4.23
N PRO A 232 1.20 -16.08 5.16
CA PRO A 232 1.33 -15.33 6.41
C PRO A 232 2.54 -15.79 7.21
N LEU A 233 3.11 -14.89 8.00
CA LEU A 233 4.16 -15.24 8.96
C LEU A 233 3.56 -16.00 10.14
N ASP A 234 4.35 -16.91 10.74
CA ASP A 234 3.95 -17.61 11.98
C ASP A 234 3.72 -16.61 13.11
N GLU A 235 4.57 -15.58 13.20
CA GLU A 235 4.49 -14.52 14.18
C GLU A 235 4.74 -13.15 13.54
N TYR A 236 3.98 -12.15 14.00
CA TYR A 236 4.16 -10.75 13.65
C TYR A 236 4.56 -10.01 14.92
N ASP A 237 5.73 -9.38 14.91
CA ASP A 237 6.24 -8.74 16.12
C ASP A 237 5.53 -7.41 16.43
N GLY A 238 5.32 -7.18 17.72
CA GLY A 238 4.83 -5.91 18.25
C GLY A 238 5.97 -4.95 18.56
N LYS A 239 6.85 -4.66 17.59
CA LYS A 239 8.08 -3.86 17.81
C LYS A 239 7.83 -2.52 18.51
N TYR A 240 6.67 -1.90 18.26
CA TYR A 240 6.31 -0.61 18.83
C TYR A 240 5.18 -0.76 19.84
N ASP A 241 5.51 -0.60 21.12
CA ASP A 241 4.57 -0.81 22.23
C ASP A 241 3.30 0.05 22.12
N PHE A 242 3.42 1.28 21.58
CA PHE A 242 2.30 2.22 21.41
C PHE A 242 1.27 1.79 20.36
N LEU A 243 1.57 0.79 19.52
CA LEU A 243 0.59 0.23 18.58
C LEU A 243 -0.37 -0.75 19.25
N ASN A 244 -0.06 -1.20 20.47
CA ASN A 244 -0.87 -2.15 21.23
C ASN A 244 -1.72 -1.47 22.32
N SER A 245 -1.69 -0.14 22.42
CA SER A 245 -2.30 0.66 23.50
C SER A 245 -3.57 1.39 23.08
#